data_AF-A0A935U9C6-F1
#
_entry.id   AF-A0A935U9C6-F1
#
_cell.length_a   1.000
_cell.length_b   1.000
_cell.length_c   1.000
_cell.angle_alpha   90.00
_cell.angle_beta   90.00
_cell.angle_gamma   90.00
#
_symmetry.space_group_name_H-M   'P 1'
#
loop_
_entity.id
_entity.type
_entity.pdbx_description
1 polymer ?
#
loop_
_entity_poly.entity_id
_entity_poly.type
_entity_poly.pdbx_seq_one_letter_code
_entity_poly.pdbx_strand_id
1 'polypeptide(L)' 'MPTAASFLIAWNNSAWPKAVAQALSGRRAITGRAPIPIPPAWPLGTGLQRTTTRRVVP' A
#
# COMPACT_ATOMS: atom_id res chain seq x y z
N MET A 1 10.26 -16.30 12.61
CA MET A 1 9.33 -15.14 12.54
C MET A 1 8.85 -15.01 11.11
N PRO A 2 7.56 -14.77 10.84
CA PRO A 2 7.11 -14.52 9.48
C PRO A 2 7.79 -13.25 8.94
N THR A 3 8.56 -13.40 7.87
CA THR A 3 9.18 -12.29 7.15
C THR A 3 8.40 -12.05 5.87
N ALA A 4 7.80 -10.87 5.77
CA ALA A 4 7.19 -10.41 4.52
C ALA A 4 8.18 -9.50 3.81
N ALA A 5 8.50 -9.80 2.54
CA ALA A 5 9.36 -8.92 1.73
C ALA A 5 8.69 -7.56 1.44
N SER A 6 7.36 -7.50 1.49
CA SER A 6 6.59 -6.28 1.30
C SER A 6 5.25 -6.40 2.02
N PHE A 7 4.75 -5.29 2.55
CA PHE A 7 3.44 -5.20 3.19
C PHE A 7 2.76 -3.89 2.80
N LEU A 8 1.44 -3.84 2.97
CA LEU A 8 0.62 -2.66 2.76
C LEU A 8 -0.33 -2.51 3.96
N ILE A 9 -0.43 -1.28 4.48
CA ILE A 9 -1.37 -0.94 5.55
C ILE A 9 -2.62 -0.35 4.91
N ALA A 10 -3.77 -0.97 5.16
CA ALA A 10 -5.08 -0.46 4.78
C ALA A 10 -5.84 -0.05 6.04
N TRP A 11 -6.10 1.24 6.19
CA TRP A 11 -6.95 1.76 7.25
C TRP A 11 -8.40 1.39 6.98
N ASN A 12 -9.14 1.09 8.05
CA ASN A 12 -10.51 0.60 7.93
C ASN A 12 -11.44 1.66 7.33
N ASN A 13 -11.98 1.37 6.15
CA ASN A 13 -13.22 1.94 5.62
C ASN A 13 -14.00 0.82 4.91
N SER A 14 -15.31 0.91 4.74
CA SER A 14 -16.12 -0.17 4.15
C SER A 14 -15.69 -0.62 2.73
N ALA A 15 -14.85 0.16 2.04
CA ALA A 15 -14.34 -0.13 0.68
C ALA A 15 -12.88 -0.67 0.65
N TRP A 16 -12.24 -0.89 1.80
CA TRP A 16 -10.81 -1.21 1.87
C TRP A 16 -10.41 -2.48 1.09
N PRO A 17 -11.19 -3.58 1.04
CA PRO A 17 -10.75 -4.80 0.37
C PRO A 17 -10.55 -4.60 -1.14
N LYS A 18 -11.48 -3.88 -1.79
CA LYS A 18 -11.40 -3.56 -3.23
C LYS A 18 -10.22 -2.65 -3.53
N ALA A 19 -9.98 -1.65 -2.68
CA ALA A 19 -8.85 -0.74 -2.82
C ALA A 19 -7.51 -1.48 -2.71
N VAL A 20 -7.37 -2.38 -1.72
CA VAL A 20 -6.17 -3.22 -1.54
C VAL A 20 -5.95 -4.11 -2.76
N ALA A 21 -6.98 -4.81 -3.24
CA ALA A 21 -6.86 -5.65 -4.43
C ALA A 21 -6.41 -4.87 -5.67
N GLN A 22 -6.92 -3.64 -5.87
CA GLN A 22 -6.51 -2.78 -6.99
C GLN A 22 -5.08 -2.24 -6.85
N ALA A 23 -4.65 -1.91 -5.64
CA ALA A 23 -3.28 -1.49 -5.36
C ALA A 23 -2.26 -2.63 -5.57
N LEU A 24 -2.53 -3.82 -5.01
CA LEU A 24 -1.64 -4.98 -5.11
C LEU A 24 -1.54 -5.51 -6.55
N SER A 25 -2.63 -5.44 -7.33
CA SER A 25 -2.61 -5.80 -8.75
C SER A 25 -2.01 -4.72 -9.66
N GLY A 26 -1.58 -3.58 -9.10
CA GLY A 26 -1.04 -2.45 -9.87
C GLY A 26 -2.05 -1.69 -10.72
N ARG A 27 -3.35 -1.98 -10.58
CA ARG A 27 -4.45 -1.30 -11.28
C ARG A 27 -4.69 0.12 -10.74
N ARG A 28 -4.28 0.39 -9.51
CA ARG A 28 -4.27 1.73 -8.90
C ARG A 28 -2.90 2.04 -8.32
N ALA A 29 -2.53 3.31 -8.38
CA ALA A 29 -1.34 3.82 -7.73
C ALA A 29 -1.48 3.76 -6.20
N ILE A 30 -0.36 3.57 -5.51
CA ILE A 30 -0.25 3.69 -4.06
C ILE A 30 0.38 5.04 -3.78
N THR A 31 -0.38 5.94 -3.16
CA THR A 31 0.06 7.31 -2.82
C THR A 31 -0.15 7.65 -1.35
N GLY A 32 -0.76 6.75 -0.57
CA GLY A 32 -1.06 6.98 0.83
C GLY A 32 0.20 7.17 1.68
N ARG A 33 0.09 8.05 2.66
CA ARG A 33 1.12 8.32 3.68
C ARG A 33 0.50 8.02 5.04
N ALA A 34 1.28 7.47 5.96
CA ALA A 34 0.80 7.10 7.28
C ALA A 34 0.27 8.35 8.02
N PRO A 35 -1.00 8.39 8.45
CA PRO A 35 -1.60 9.54 9.15
C PRO A 35 -1.22 9.59 10.63
N ILE A 36 -0.59 8.53 11.13
CA ILE A 36 -0.04 8.42 12.49
C ILE A 36 1.34 7.75 12.40
N PRO A 37 2.23 7.94 13.39
CA PRO A 37 3.42 7.10 13.51
C PRO A 37 3.05 5.62 13.71
N ILE A 38 3.82 4.71 13.12
CA ILE A 38 3.73 3.26 13.36
C ILE A 38 5.00 2.84 14.13
N PRO A 39 4.92 2.70 15.46
CA PRO A 39 6.06 2.29 16.26
C PRO A 39 6.56 0.88 15.90
N PRO A 40 7.85 0.58 16.15
CA PRO A 40 8.87 1.51 16.62
C PRO A 40 9.58 2.29 15.50
N ALA A 41 9.37 1.90 14.23
CA ALA A 41 10.31 2.23 13.16
C ALA A 41 9.83 3.29 12.17
N TRP A 42 8.53 3.57 12.07
CA TRP A 42 7.99 4.38 10.96
C TRP A 42 7.35 5.67 11.48
N PRO A 43 7.99 6.83 11.25
CA PRO A 43 7.43 8.14 11.62
C PRO A 43 6.11 8.46 10.90
N LEU A 44 5.42 9.47 11.41
CA LEU A 44 4.28 10.10 10.73
C LEU A 44 4.63 10.44 9.28
N GLY A 45 3.69 10.17 8.36
CA GLY A 45 3.88 10.46 6.96
C GLY A 45 4.79 9.47 6.23
N THR A 46 5.16 8.33 6.82
CA THR A 46 5.88 7.26 6.10
C THR A 46 4.99 6.64 5.02
N GLY A 47 5.54 6.32 3.85
CA GLY A 47 4.84 5.61 2.79
C GLY A 47 5.60 5.61 1.47
N LEU A 48 5.65 4.46 0.80
CA LEU A 48 6.24 4.34 -0.53
C LEU A 48 5.20 4.68 -1.60
N GLN A 49 5.64 5.41 -2.62
CA GLN A 49 4.82 5.67 -3.79
C GLN A 49 5.03 4.56 -4.83
N ARG A 50 3.93 4.08 -5.41
CA ARG A 50 3.98 3.13 -6.52
C ARG A 50 3.01 3.59 -7.60
N THR A 51 3.51 3.77 -8.81
CA THR A 51 2.67 4.06 -9.98
C THR A 51 1.91 2.81 -10.42
N THR A 52 0.90 3.00 -11.27
CA THR A 52 0.19 1.88 -11.88
C THR A 52 1.13 1.04 -12.74
N THR A 53 0.92 -0.28 -12.72
CA THR A 53 1.65 -1.18 -13.60
C THR A 53 0.96 -1.17 -14.95
N ARG A 54 1.62 -0.67 -16.00
CA ARG A 54 1.18 -0.90 -17.38
C ARG A 54 1.46 -2.36 -17.71
N ARG A 55 0.43 -3.17 -17.96
CA ARG A 55 0.64 -4.47 -18.61
C ARG A 55 1.16 -4.20 -20.01
N VAL A 56 2.42 -4.51 -20.25
CA VAL A 56 2.95 -4.68 -21.61
C VAL A 56 2.51 -6.09 -22.01
N VAL A 57 1.49 -6.16 -22.86
CA VAL A 57 1.10 -7.43 -23.50
C VAL A 57 1.98 -7.54 -24.75
N PRO A 58 2.79 -8.61 -24.89
CA PRO A 58 3.59 -8.85 -26.09
C PRO A 58 2.71 -9.11 -27.31
#